data_AF-A0A258BP42-F1
#
_entry.id   AF-A0A258BP42-F1
#
_cell.length_a   1.000
_cell.length_b   1.000
_cell.length_c   1.000
_cell.angle_alpha   90.00
_cell.angle_beta   90.00
_cell.angle_gamma   90.00
#
_symmetry.space_group_name_H-M   'P 1'
#
loop_
_entity.id
_entity.type
_entity.pdbx_description
1 polymer ?
#
loop_
_entity_poly.entity_id
_entity_poly.type
_entity_poly.pdbx_seq_one_letter_code
_entity_poly.pdbx_strand_id
1 'polypeptide(L)'
;SLRKVLLAKALAALKIIGIVWVVSFGVVALTARVADIDIDMGNLALTHALSFAFAASFGVISFSLLAASRATRKIATVAAIVLSFGGYIITSLAGFVEQLEGVAKAMPYYYYDTAELLMGTVDKGLVIYLAAIAIVGVAVATVGYSRRDIG
;
A
#
# COMPACT_ATOMS: atom_id res chain seq x y z
N SER A 1 -7.54 -26.51 15.86
CA SER A 1 -8.51 -26.25 14.79
C SER A 1 -7.90 -25.33 13.75
N LEU A 2 -8.23 -25.53 12.47
CA LEU A 2 -7.68 -24.76 11.34
C LEU A 2 -7.87 -23.24 11.52
N ARG A 3 -9.02 -22.83 12.09
CA ARG A 3 -9.35 -21.43 12.43
C ARG A 3 -8.38 -20.79 13.42
N LYS A 4 -7.93 -21.51 14.46
CA LYS A 4 -6.93 -21.00 15.42
C LYS A 4 -5.57 -20.77 14.75
N VAL A 5 -5.17 -21.64 13.83
CA VAL A 5 -3.92 -21.50 13.07
C VAL A 5 -3.98 -20.32 12.11
N LEU A 6 -5.11 -20.11 11.42
CA LEU A 6 -5.33 -18.95 10.54
C LEU A 6 -5.30 -17.63 11.33
N LEU A 7 -6.03 -17.56 12.46
CA LEU A 7 -6.00 -16.41 13.36
C LEU A 7 -4.59 -16.11 13.89
N ALA A 8 -3.86 -17.14 14.33
CA ALA A 8 -2.48 -16.96 14.80
C ALA A 8 -1.56 -16.41 13.70
N LYS A 9 -1.70 -16.89 12.45
CA LYS A 9 -0.93 -16.37 11.30
C LYS A 9 -1.29 -14.92 10.97
N ALA A 10 -2.57 -14.57 11.01
CA ALA A 10 -3.03 -13.20 10.77
C ALA A 10 -2.49 -12.24 11.85
N LEU A 11 -2.58 -12.63 13.13
CA LEU A 11 -2.04 -11.86 14.24
C LEU A 11 -0.51 -11.73 14.18
N ALA A 12 0.20 -12.79 13.80
CA ALA A 12 1.64 -12.74 13.59
C ALA A 12 2.02 -11.78 12.46
N ALA A 13 1.29 -11.82 11.34
CA ALA A 13 1.51 -10.89 10.23
C ALA A 13 1.25 -9.44 10.65
N LEU A 14 0.13 -9.17 11.35
CA LEU A 14 -0.18 -7.84 11.88
C LEU A 14 0.91 -7.35 12.85
N LYS A 15 1.44 -8.23 13.71
CA LYS A 15 2.51 -7.89 14.64
C LYS A 15 3.80 -7.52 13.90
N ILE A 16 4.22 -8.33 12.93
CA ILE A 16 5.43 -8.05 12.13
C ILE A 16 5.28 -6.71 11.40
N ILE A 17 4.15 -6.52 10.73
CA ILE A 17 3.82 -5.30 10.02
C ILE A 17 3.82 -4.08 10.96
N GLY A 18 3.18 -4.19 12.12
CA GLY A 18 3.14 -3.13 13.12
C GLY A 18 4.52 -2.78 13.66
N ILE A 19 5.38 -3.77 13.92
CA ILE A 19 6.77 -3.54 14.34
C ILE A 19 7.53 -2.78 13.24
N VAL A 20 7.43 -3.22 11.98
CA VAL A 20 8.09 -2.54 10.86
C VAL A 20 7.60 -1.10 10.74
N TRP A 21 6.30 -0.86 10.88
CA TRP A 21 5.73 0.48 10.85
C TRP A 21 6.29 1.38 11.96
N VAL A 22 6.29 0.92 13.21
CA VAL A 22 6.81 1.68 14.36
C VAL A 22 8.31 1.94 14.23
N VAL A 23 9.09 0.92 13.88
CA VAL A 23 10.56 1.04 13.75
C VAL A 23 10.92 2.00 12.62
N SER A 24 10.29 1.85 11.45
CA SER A 24 10.54 2.75 10.32
C SER A 24 10.14 4.20 10.63
N PHE A 25 9.00 4.41 11.31
CA PHE A 25 8.61 5.75 11.76
C PHE A 25 9.66 6.35 12.70
N GLY A 26 10.10 5.59 13.71
CA GLY A 26 11.11 6.03 14.67
C GLY A 26 12.44 6.39 14.00
N VAL A 27 12.88 5.60 13.03
CA VAL A 27 14.09 5.88 12.24
C VAL A 27 13.94 7.18 11.44
N VAL A 28 12.82 7.38 10.74
CA VAL A 28 12.58 8.59 9.95
C VAL A 28 12.48 9.81 10.86
N ALA A 29 11.75 9.73 11.96
CA ALA A 29 11.60 10.83 12.93
C ALA A 29 12.95 11.21 13.55
N LEU A 30 13.77 10.23 13.94
CA LEU A 30 15.11 10.47 14.46
C LEU A 30 16.01 11.11 13.39
N THR A 31 15.96 10.60 12.16
CA THR A 31 16.80 11.13 11.07
C THR A 31 16.42 12.55 10.71
N ALA A 32 15.12 12.87 10.65
CA ALA A 32 14.63 14.24 10.42
C ALA A 32 15.15 15.20 11.50
N ARG A 33 15.15 14.77 12.77
CA ARG A 33 15.70 15.54 13.89
C ARG A 33 17.21 15.73 13.80
N VAL A 34 17.96 14.69 13.44
CA VAL A 34 19.43 14.76 13.30
C VAL A 34 19.85 15.62 12.11
N ALA A 35 19.07 15.60 11.03
CA ALA A 35 19.31 16.39 9.82
C ALA A 35 18.76 17.82 9.89
N ASP A 36 18.21 18.25 11.04
CA ASP A 36 17.62 19.57 11.27
C ASP A 36 16.54 19.94 10.23
N ILE A 37 15.74 18.95 9.84
CA ILE A 37 14.64 19.14 8.89
C ILE A 37 13.40 19.56 9.66
N ASP A 38 12.94 20.78 9.42
CA ASP A 38 11.71 21.33 10.02
C ASP A 38 10.47 20.69 9.40
N ILE A 39 10.02 19.57 9.99
CA ILE A 39 8.80 18.87 9.62
C ILE A 39 7.92 18.75 10.85
N ASP A 40 6.65 19.15 10.70
CA ASP A 40 5.63 18.91 11.70
C ASP A 40 5.47 17.40 11.98
N MET A 41 5.52 17.01 13.26
CA MET A 41 5.45 15.60 13.64
C MET A 41 4.10 14.97 13.32
N GLY A 42 3.01 15.76 13.29
CA GLY A 42 1.68 15.32 12.87
C GLY A 42 1.66 14.97 11.39
N ASN A 43 2.18 15.85 10.54
CA ASN A 43 2.33 15.60 9.11
C ASN A 43 3.25 14.42 8.83
N LEU A 44 4.35 14.26 9.57
CA LEU A 44 5.23 13.11 9.44
C LEU A 44 4.50 11.80 9.77
N ALA A 45 3.75 11.76 10.88
CA ALA A 45 2.98 10.59 11.28
C ALA A 45 1.88 10.25 10.27
N LEU A 46 1.16 11.26 9.77
CA LEU A 46 0.16 11.11 8.74
C LEU A 46 0.76 10.60 7.43
N THR A 47 1.85 11.22 6.97
CA THR A 47 2.60 10.79 5.78
C THR A 47 2.97 9.33 5.93
N HIS A 48 3.60 8.94 7.04
CA HIS A 48 4.04 7.57 7.27
C HIS A 48 2.89 6.56 7.32
N ALA A 49 1.75 6.94 7.92
CA ALA A 49 0.54 6.13 7.91
C ALA A 49 -0.02 5.93 6.50
N LEU A 50 -0.06 6.99 5.68
CA LEU A 50 -0.53 6.93 4.30
C LEU A 50 0.46 6.16 3.40
N SER A 51 1.76 6.37 3.54
CA SER A 51 2.81 5.59 2.87
C SER A 51 2.66 4.10 3.17
N PHE A 52 2.38 3.77 4.43
CA PHE A 52 2.17 2.40 4.86
C PHE A 52 0.89 1.79 4.25
N ALA A 53 -0.23 2.51 4.30
CA ALA A 53 -1.49 2.08 3.68
C ALA A 53 -1.34 1.90 2.16
N PHE A 54 -0.60 2.81 1.52
CA PHE A 54 -0.27 2.76 0.11
C PHE A 54 0.63 1.55 -0.23
N ALA A 55 1.64 1.24 0.57
CA ALA A 55 2.43 0.03 0.37
C ALA A 55 1.59 -1.25 0.56
N ALA A 56 0.72 -1.26 1.58
CA ALA A 56 -0.16 -2.39 1.86
C ALA A 56 -1.19 -2.65 0.75
N SER A 57 -1.57 -1.62 -0.03
CA SER A 57 -2.52 -1.75 -1.14
C SER A 57 -2.06 -2.77 -2.18
N PHE A 58 -0.76 -2.81 -2.50
CA PHE A 58 -0.20 -3.77 -3.46
C PHE A 58 -0.29 -5.21 -2.94
N GLY A 59 -0.18 -5.39 -1.61
CA GLY A 59 -0.47 -6.67 -0.95
C GLY A 59 -1.93 -7.09 -1.13
N VAL A 60 -2.86 -6.15 -0.95
CA VAL A 60 -4.30 -6.37 -1.19
C VAL A 60 -4.56 -6.72 -2.66
N ILE A 61 -3.93 -6.04 -3.60
CA ILE A 61 -4.04 -6.33 -5.04
C ILE A 61 -3.53 -7.74 -5.33
N SER A 62 -2.35 -8.11 -4.82
CA SER A 62 -1.80 -9.46 -4.96
C SER A 62 -2.75 -10.53 -4.41
N PHE A 63 -3.29 -10.29 -3.22
CA PHE A 63 -4.25 -11.19 -2.58
C PHE A 63 -5.56 -11.30 -3.39
N SER A 64 -6.05 -10.18 -3.91
CA SER A 64 -7.25 -10.10 -4.74
C SER A 64 -7.08 -10.87 -6.05
N LEU A 65 -5.93 -10.73 -6.73
CA LEU A 65 -5.60 -11.51 -7.92
C LEU A 65 -5.58 -13.01 -7.63
N LEU A 66 -5.00 -13.41 -6.49
CA LEU A 66 -4.95 -14.81 -6.07
C LEU A 66 -6.34 -15.37 -5.74
N ALA A 67 -7.23 -14.56 -5.16
CA ALA A 67 -8.57 -14.98 -4.77
C ALA A 67 -9.57 -14.98 -5.95
N ALA A 68 -9.42 -14.07 -6.90
CA ALA A 68 -10.32 -13.91 -8.04
C ALA A 68 -9.98 -14.85 -9.21
N SER A 69 -8.75 -15.33 -9.32
CA SER A 69 -8.27 -16.11 -10.48
C SER A 69 -7.66 -17.46 -10.08
N ARG A 70 -7.38 -18.32 -11.07
CA ARG A 70 -6.56 -19.53 -10.88
C ARG A 70 -5.05 -19.22 -10.91
N ALA A 71 -4.65 -17.96 -10.79
CA ALA A 71 -3.24 -17.59 -10.79
C ALA A 71 -2.50 -18.28 -9.65
N THR A 72 -1.27 -18.71 -9.93
CA THR A 72 -0.40 -19.21 -8.88
C THR A 72 0.02 -18.06 -7.98
N ARG A 73 0.36 -18.38 -6.72
CA ARG A 73 0.90 -17.39 -5.76
C ARG A 73 2.06 -16.57 -6.34
N LYS A 74 2.91 -17.20 -7.16
CA LYS A 74 4.03 -16.54 -7.84
C LYS A 74 3.56 -15.48 -8.84
N ILE A 75 2.60 -15.82 -9.71
CA ILE A 75 2.07 -14.89 -10.72
C ILE A 75 1.42 -13.67 -10.06
N ALA A 76 0.58 -13.88 -9.05
CA ALA A 76 -0.07 -12.79 -8.33
C ALA A 76 0.93 -11.86 -7.61
N THR A 77 2.05 -12.41 -7.13
CA THR A 77 3.13 -11.63 -6.51
C THR A 77 3.87 -10.81 -7.55
N VAL A 78 4.28 -11.44 -8.66
CA VAL A 78 4.98 -10.75 -9.76
C VAL A 78 4.12 -9.63 -10.34
N ALA A 79 2.82 -9.88 -10.55
CA ALA A 79 1.90 -8.85 -11.05
C ALA A 79 1.82 -7.64 -10.11
N ALA A 80 1.74 -7.85 -8.80
CA ALA A 80 1.73 -6.76 -7.83
C ALA A 80 3.06 -5.98 -7.79
N ILE A 81 4.20 -6.68 -7.91
CA ILE A 81 5.52 -6.04 -8.00
C ILE A 81 5.62 -5.20 -9.28
N VAL A 82 5.24 -5.75 -10.43
CA VAL A 82 5.28 -5.03 -11.71
C VAL A 82 4.33 -3.83 -11.67
N LEU A 83 3.14 -3.96 -11.08
CA LEU A 83 2.21 -2.84 -10.94
C LEU A 83 2.77 -1.75 -10.01
N SER A 84 3.37 -2.13 -8.89
CA SER A 84 3.98 -1.18 -7.95
C SER A 84 5.18 -0.48 -8.58
N PHE A 85 6.18 -1.23 -8.98
CA PHE A 85 7.43 -0.66 -9.49
C PHE A 85 7.26 -0.02 -10.87
N GLY A 86 6.47 -0.66 -11.76
CA GLY A 86 6.15 -0.11 -13.07
C GLY A 86 5.28 1.14 -12.98
N GLY A 87 4.29 1.15 -12.07
CA GLY A 87 3.47 2.32 -11.80
C GLY A 87 4.31 3.51 -11.32
N TYR A 88 5.25 3.27 -10.40
CA TYR A 88 6.21 4.28 -9.97
C TYR A 88 7.02 4.84 -11.15
N ILE A 89 7.64 3.96 -11.95
CA ILE A 89 8.44 4.38 -13.11
C ILE A 89 7.62 5.20 -14.11
N ILE A 90 6.42 4.73 -14.47
CA ILE A 90 5.55 5.42 -15.42
C ILE A 90 5.21 6.82 -14.90
N THR A 91 4.79 6.94 -13.64
CA THR A 91 4.46 8.24 -13.05
C THR A 91 5.68 9.14 -12.97
N SER A 92 6.85 8.64 -12.57
CA SER A 92 8.08 9.44 -12.52
C SER A 92 8.52 9.95 -13.90
N LEU A 93 8.28 9.16 -14.97
CA LEU A 93 8.63 9.55 -16.35
C LEU A 93 7.60 10.50 -16.98
N ALA A 94 6.35 10.49 -16.51
CA ALA A 94 5.30 11.33 -17.06
C ALA A 94 5.58 12.83 -16.90
N GLY A 95 6.42 13.23 -15.93
CA GLY A 95 6.90 14.61 -15.82
C GLY A 95 7.80 15.06 -16.98
N PHE A 96 8.32 14.13 -17.79
CA PHE A 96 9.20 14.40 -18.93
C PHE A 96 8.56 14.10 -20.29
N VAL A 97 7.50 13.29 -20.32
CA VAL A 97 6.87 12.81 -21.57
C VAL A 97 5.35 12.96 -21.45
N GLU A 98 4.78 13.93 -22.16
CA GLU A 98 3.35 14.26 -22.11
C GLU A 98 2.44 13.07 -22.52
N GLN A 99 2.90 12.21 -23.42
CA GLN A 99 2.15 11.02 -23.83
C GLN A 99 1.96 10.00 -22.69
N LEU A 100 2.82 10.03 -21.67
CA LEU A 100 2.70 9.15 -20.51
C LEU A 100 1.77 9.72 -19.44
N GLU A 101 1.41 11.01 -19.49
CA GLU A 101 0.58 11.65 -18.47
C GLU A 101 -0.80 10.98 -18.36
N GLY A 102 -1.41 10.63 -19.50
CA GLY A 102 -2.69 9.94 -19.52
C GLY A 102 -2.65 8.56 -18.85
N VAL A 103 -1.55 7.81 -19.04
CA VAL A 103 -1.37 6.50 -18.41
C VAL A 103 -1.01 6.66 -16.93
N ALA A 104 -0.22 7.66 -16.58
CA ALA A 104 0.16 7.96 -15.21
C ALA A 104 -1.07 8.28 -14.34
N LYS A 105 -2.06 9.00 -14.86
CA LYS A 105 -3.33 9.28 -14.15
C LYS A 105 -4.08 8.01 -13.72
N ALA A 106 -3.88 6.88 -14.40
CA ALA A 106 -4.46 5.60 -14.00
C ALA A 106 -3.64 4.88 -12.91
N MET A 107 -2.40 5.31 -12.67
CA MET A 107 -1.51 4.72 -11.67
C MET A 107 -1.72 5.41 -10.31
N PRO A 108 -1.74 4.64 -9.21
CA PRO A 108 -1.94 5.22 -7.89
C PRO A 108 -0.80 6.14 -7.46
N TYR A 109 0.40 5.97 -8.04
CA TYR A 109 1.55 6.83 -7.80
C TYR A 109 1.34 8.27 -8.27
N TYR A 110 0.45 8.53 -9.25
CA TYR A 110 0.18 9.91 -9.71
C TYR A 110 -0.45 10.77 -8.62
N TYR A 111 -1.17 10.15 -7.69
CA TYR A 111 -1.81 10.84 -6.57
C TYR A 111 -0.97 10.77 -5.28
N TYR A 112 0.16 10.07 -5.30
CA TYR A 112 1.01 9.84 -4.13
C TYR A 112 2.26 10.71 -4.21
N ASP A 113 2.18 11.91 -3.64
CA ASP A 113 3.32 12.83 -3.51
C ASP A 113 3.78 12.92 -2.05
N THR A 114 4.94 12.37 -1.76
CA THR A 114 5.49 12.37 -0.40
C THR A 114 5.86 13.76 0.11
N ALA A 115 6.26 14.68 -0.77
CA ALA A 115 6.64 16.03 -0.37
C ALA A 115 5.39 16.82 0.04
N GLU A 116 4.32 16.75 -0.75
CA GLU A 116 3.04 17.37 -0.39
C GLU A 116 2.47 16.82 0.91
N LEU A 117 2.55 15.50 1.11
CA LEU A 117 2.11 14.85 2.35
C LEU A 117 2.88 15.34 3.58
N LEU A 118 4.20 15.51 3.47
CA LEU A 118 5.03 16.06 4.56
C LEU A 118 4.69 17.52 4.87
N MET A 119 4.21 18.27 3.88
CA MET A 119 3.68 19.63 4.06
C MET A 119 2.24 19.65 4.61
N GLY A 120 1.61 18.48 4.79
CA GLY A 120 0.25 18.34 5.32
C GLY A 120 -0.85 18.40 4.26
N THR A 121 -0.49 18.40 2.98
CA THR A 121 -1.44 18.38 1.87
C THR A 121 -1.67 16.93 1.43
N VAL A 122 -2.94 16.51 1.43
CA VAL A 122 -3.33 15.16 1.01
C VAL A 122 -4.17 15.24 -0.25
N ASP A 123 -3.69 14.63 -1.33
CA ASP A 123 -4.43 14.52 -2.58
C ASP A 123 -5.71 13.68 -2.40
N LYS A 124 -6.83 14.17 -2.94
CA LYS A 124 -8.13 13.51 -2.81
C LYS A 124 -8.19 12.19 -3.58
N GLY A 125 -7.51 12.11 -4.72
CA GLY A 125 -7.36 10.89 -5.51
C GLY A 125 -6.67 9.77 -4.73
N LEU A 126 -5.64 10.11 -3.93
CA LEU A 126 -5.00 9.14 -3.04
C LEU A 126 -5.98 8.60 -1.99
N VAL A 127 -6.77 9.48 -1.37
CA VAL A 127 -7.79 9.06 -0.38
C VAL A 127 -8.83 8.15 -1.03
N ILE A 128 -9.33 8.51 -2.21
CA ILE A 128 -10.29 7.70 -2.98
C ILE A 128 -9.68 6.33 -3.31
N TYR A 129 -8.43 6.29 -3.78
CA TYR A 129 -7.73 5.06 -4.09
C TYR A 129 -7.60 4.15 -2.87
N LEU A 130 -7.13 4.68 -1.74
CA LEU A 130 -6.95 3.91 -0.51
C LEU A 130 -8.30 3.39 0.03
N ALA A 131 -9.35 4.21 -0.03
CA ALA A 131 -10.70 3.79 0.34
C ALA A 131 -11.22 2.66 -0.56
N ALA A 132 -11.04 2.78 -1.88
CA ALA A 132 -11.45 1.76 -2.84
C ALA A 132 -10.70 0.43 -2.59
N ILE A 133 -9.39 0.48 -2.37
CA ILE A 133 -8.59 -0.70 -2.03
C ILE A 133 -9.03 -1.32 -0.71
N ALA A 134 -9.35 -0.53 0.31
CA ALA A 134 -9.86 -1.06 1.57
C ALA A 134 -11.17 -1.82 1.38
N ILE A 135 -12.10 -1.26 0.60
CA ILE A 135 -13.38 -1.91 0.26
C ILE A 135 -13.14 -3.22 -0.49
N VAL A 136 -12.28 -3.21 -1.51
CA VAL A 136 -11.90 -4.42 -2.28
C VAL A 136 -11.27 -5.46 -1.35
N GLY A 137 -10.36 -5.04 -0.47
CA GLY A 137 -9.69 -5.93 0.48
C GLY A 137 -10.68 -6.63 1.42
N VAL A 138 -11.66 -5.90 1.95
CA VAL A 138 -12.73 -6.49 2.78
C VAL A 138 -13.58 -7.46 1.97
N ALA A 139 -14.03 -7.08 0.77
CA ALA A 139 -14.85 -7.93 -0.09
C ALA A 139 -14.13 -9.23 -0.50
N VAL A 140 -12.85 -9.13 -0.84
CA VAL A 140 -12.04 -10.30 -1.22
C VAL A 140 -11.77 -11.18 0.00
N ALA A 141 -11.53 -10.59 1.18
CA ALA A 141 -11.37 -11.36 2.40
C ALA A 141 -12.64 -12.18 2.69
N THR A 142 -13.83 -11.56 2.65
CA THR A 142 -15.09 -12.27 2.94
C THR A 142 -15.37 -13.39 1.94
N VAL A 143 -15.26 -13.13 0.63
CA VAL A 143 -15.48 -14.15 -0.40
C VAL A 143 -14.40 -15.24 -0.37
N GLY A 144 -13.13 -14.86 -0.18
CA GLY A 144 -11.99 -15.76 -0.16
C GLY A 144 -12.01 -16.75 1.00
N TYR A 145 -12.43 -16.31 2.20
CA TYR A 145 -12.65 -17.21 3.33
C TYR A 145 -13.85 -18.13 3.11
N SER A 146 -14.93 -17.60 2.53
CA SER A 146 -16.16 -18.38 2.28
C SER A 146 -15.91 -19.56 1.33
N ARG A 147 -15.03 -19.40 0.32
CA ARG A 147 -14.66 -20.49 -0.61
C ARG A 147 -13.72 -21.54 -0.02
N ARG A 148 -12.98 -21.21 1.05
CA ARG A 148 -12.02 -22.12 1.69
C ARG A 148 -12.63 -22.97 2.80
N ASP A 149 -13.77 -22.55 3.37
CA ASP A 149 -14.49 -23.31 4.41
C ASP A 149 -15.41 -24.41 3.83
N ILE A 150 -15.56 -24.52 2.50
CA ILE A 150 -16.38 -25.55 1.81
C ILE A 150 -15.54 -26.65 1.14
N GLY A 151 -14.25 -26.73 1.45
CA GLY A 151 -13.30 -27.72 0.90
C GLY A 151 -12.69 -28.60 1.98
#